data_AF-A0A966KDU7-F1
#
_entry.id   AF-A0A966KDU7-F1
#
_cell.length_a   1.000
_cell.length_b   1.000
_cell.length_c   1.000
_cell.angle_alpha   90.00
_cell.angle_beta   90.00
_cell.angle_gamma   90.00
#
_symmetry.space_group_name_H-M   'P 1'
#
loop_
_entity.id
_entity.type
_entity.pdbx_description
1 polymer ?
#
loop_
_entity_poly.entity_id
_entity_poly.type
_entity_poly.pdbx_seq_one_letter_code
_entity_poly.pdbx_strand_id
1 'polypeptide(L)'
;MERLISRQEKEKVDKKTKTLYEWMCFEAEGIIKYNWTDVAVHDRNILSKMRVNETRLWAIYELGSALLPLTCHVNEQVRQEILEYEMSSVEAFCLRFLKPTSLGERERDFRKDTKFYFITKTDSDYDYFAVPASTSDVMAFVFCGAVDFSGN
;
A
#
# COMPACT_ATOMS: atom_id res chain seq x y z
N MET A 1 -30.38 -31.52 16.11
CA MET A 1 -29.37 -30.99 17.05
C MET A 1 -28.22 -30.50 16.21
N GLU A 2 -28.36 -29.30 15.64
CA GLU A 2 -27.35 -28.69 14.78
C GLU A 2 -26.20 -28.19 15.67
N ARG A 3 -24.99 -28.71 15.44
CA ARG A 3 -23.79 -28.20 16.09
C ARG A 3 -23.60 -26.75 15.63
N LEU A 4 -23.79 -25.81 16.56
CA LEU A 4 -23.19 -24.48 16.50
C LEU A 4 -21.67 -24.67 16.47
N ILE A 5 -21.13 -24.94 15.28
CA ILE A 5 -19.69 -24.82 15.04
C ILE A 5 -19.45 -23.31 15.08
N SER A 6 -18.90 -22.89 16.22
CA SER A 6 -18.44 -21.55 16.52
C SER A 6 -17.74 -20.94 15.30
N ARG A 7 -18.43 -20.01 14.62
CA ARG A 7 -17.81 -19.19 13.57
C ARG A 7 -16.60 -18.39 14.12
N GLN A 8 -16.52 -18.21 15.44
CA GLN A 8 -15.41 -17.52 16.10
C GLN A 8 -14.15 -18.38 16.25
N GLU A 9 -14.22 -19.72 16.13
CA GLU A 9 -13.02 -20.56 16.23
C GLU A 9 -12.21 -20.59 14.93
N LYS A 10 -12.82 -20.37 13.76
CA LYS A 10 -12.05 -20.25 12.50
C LYS A 10 -11.22 -18.97 12.41
N GLU A 11 -11.63 -17.89 13.09
CA GLU A 11 -10.89 -16.62 13.08
C GLU A 11 -9.69 -16.60 14.04
N LYS A 12 -9.64 -17.50 15.02
CA LYS A 12 -8.57 -17.55 16.03
C LYS A 12 -7.44 -18.54 15.74
N VAL A 13 -7.56 -19.38 14.70
CA VAL A 13 -6.62 -20.51 14.51
C VAL A 13 -5.49 -20.26 13.50
N ASP A 14 -5.55 -19.25 12.60
CA ASP A 14 -4.50 -19.09 11.55
C ASP A 14 -3.82 -17.70 11.47
N LYS A 15 -3.71 -16.99 12.60
CA LYS A 15 -2.76 -15.85 12.73
C LYS A 15 -1.40 -16.26 13.30
N LYS A 16 -1.11 -17.57 13.39
CA LYS A 16 0.24 -18.06 13.73
C LYS A 16 1.10 -18.05 12.46
N THR A 17 2.04 -17.10 12.41
CA THR A 17 3.20 -17.03 11.50
C THR A 17 2.90 -17.12 10.00
N LYS A 18 2.05 -16.22 9.48
CA LYS A 18 2.08 -15.91 8.04
C LYS A 18 3.32 -15.05 7.76
N THR A 19 4.05 -15.37 6.71
CA THR A 19 5.08 -14.47 6.15
C THR A 19 4.42 -13.16 5.68
N LEU A 20 5.20 -12.08 5.55
CA LEU A 20 4.71 -10.81 5.02
C LEU A 20 3.95 -11.00 3.69
N TYR A 21 4.49 -11.84 2.82
CA TYR A 21 3.86 -12.20 1.55
C TYR A 21 2.50 -12.87 1.72
N GLU A 22 2.38 -13.87 2.59
CA GLU A 22 1.11 -14.58 2.81
C GLU A 22 0.03 -13.67 3.42
N TRP A 23 0.41 -12.74 4.29
CA TRP A 23 -0.52 -11.72 4.78
C TRP A 23 -0.95 -10.77 3.67
N MET A 24 -0.03 -10.30 2.83
CA MET A 24 -0.37 -9.44 1.70
C MET A 24 -1.29 -10.15 0.70
N CYS A 25 -1.06 -11.43 0.41
CA CYS A 25 -1.98 -12.26 -0.39
C CYS A 25 -3.38 -12.29 0.20
N PHE A 26 -3.48 -12.52 1.51
CA PHE A 26 -4.76 -12.58 2.21
C PHE A 26 -5.52 -11.25 2.18
N GLU A 27 -4.83 -10.13 2.41
CA GLU A 27 -5.45 -8.80 2.28
C GLU A 27 -5.87 -8.52 0.83
N ALA A 28 -5.07 -8.95 -0.15
CA ALA A 28 -5.35 -8.72 -1.56
C ALA A 28 -6.53 -9.52 -2.11
N GLU A 29 -6.66 -10.78 -1.71
CA GLU A 29 -7.80 -11.62 -2.03
C GLU A 29 -9.13 -10.98 -1.60
N GLY A 30 -9.13 -10.24 -0.47
CA GLY A 30 -10.31 -9.58 0.06
C GLY A 30 -10.71 -8.27 -0.64
N ILE A 31 -9.87 -7.73 -1.54
CA ILE A 31 -10.05 -6.38 -2.12
C ILE A 31 -10.05 -6.44 -3.66
N ILE A 32 -9.11 -7.17 -4.26
CA ILE A 32 -8.91 -7.19 -5.70
C ILE A 32 -9.95 -8.10 -6.35
N LYS A 33 -10.75 -7.56 -7.27
CA LYS A 33 -11.84 -8.29 -7.93
C LYS A 33 -11.37 -9.28 -8.99
N TYR A 34 -10.22 -9.03 -9.62
CA TYR A 34 -9.73 -9.79 -10.77
C TYR A 34 -8.23 -10.07 -10.67
N ASN A 35 -7.80 -11.28 -11.02
CA ASN A 35 -6.38 -11.68 -11.13
C ASN A 35 -5.52 -11.34 -9.90
N TRP A 36 -6.10 -11.41 -8.70
CA TRP A 36 -5.39 -11.10 -7.46
C TRP A 36 -4.14 -11.96 -7.24
N THR A 37 -4.09 -13.17 -7.83
CA THR A 37 -2.92 -14.06 -7.81
C THR A 37 -1.73 -13.48 -8.58
N ASP A 38 -1.95 -12.87 -9.74
CA ASP A 38 -0.88 -12.24 -10.53
C ASP A 38 -0.34 -11.01 -9.80
N VAL A 39 -1.25 -10.26 -9.18
CA VAL A 39 -0.90 -9.12 -8.34
C VAL A 39 -0.07 -9.56 -7.14
N ALA A 40 -0.46 -10.64 -6.47
CA ALA A 40 0.32 -11.21 -5.37
C ALA A 40 1.72 -11.64 -5.81
N VAL A 41 1.86 -12.31 -6.96
CA VAL A 41 3.16 -12.69 -7.53
C VAL A 41 4.02 -11.46 -7.83
N HIS A 42 3.43 -10.41 -8.41
CA HIS A 42 4.12 -9.16 -8.66
C HIS A 42 4.61 -8.49 -7.36
N ASP A 43 3.75 -8.39 -6.36
CA ASP A 43 4.09 -7.79 -5.07
C ASP A 43 5.19 -8.59 -4.36
N ARG A 44 5.14 -9.93 -4.39
CA ARG A 44 6.23 -10.79 -3.89
C ARG A 44 7.57 -10.47 -4.51
N ASN A 45 7.59 -10.27 -5.83
CA ASN A 45 8.81 -9.96 -6.57
C ASN A 45 9.38 -8.59 -6.21
N ILE A 46 8.53 -7.65 -5.75
CA ILE A 46 8.98 -6.37 -5.23
C ILE A 46 9.53 -6.54 -3.81
N LEU A 47 8.79 -7.24 -2.93
CA LEU A 47 9.22 -7.49 -1.54
C LEU A 47 10.57 -8.21 -1.46
N SER A 48 10.81 -9.19 -2.35
CA SER A 48 12.09 -9.91 -2.38
C SER A 48 13.27 -8.99 -2.71
N LYS A 49 13.04 -7.94 -3.50
CA LYS A 49 14.04 -6.92 -3.89
C LYS A 49 14.19 -5.78 -2.89
N MET A 50 13.24 -5.60 -1.96
CA MET A 50 13.36 -4.61 -0.91
C MET A 50 14.57 -4.90 -0.03
N ARG A 51 15.26 -3.84 0.38
CA ARG A 51 16.32 -3.91 1.40
C ARG A 51 15.70 -4.05 2.78
N VAL A 52 16.45 -4.63 3.71
CA VAL A 52 16.09 -4.61 5.13
C VAL A 52 15.93 -3.16 5.59
N ASN A 53 14.91 -2.91 6.41
CA ASN A 53 14.48 -1.61 6.92
C ASN A 53 13.96 -0.63 5.86
N GLU A 54 13.85 -1.05 4.59
CA GLU A 54 13.19 -0.25 3.57
C GLU A 54 11.68 -0.20 3.85
N THR A 55 11.13 1.02 3.84
CA THR A 55 9.69 1.25 3.98
C THR A 55 9.08 1.65 2.63
N ARG A 56 7.99 1.00 2.25
CA ARG A 56 7.20 1.33 1.06
C ARG A 56 5.75 1.58 1.42
N LEU A 57 5.08 2.44 0.65
CA LEU A 57 3.64 2.55 0.66
C LEU A 57 3.05 1.44 -0.20
N TRP A 58 2.31 0.52 0.41
CA TRP A 58 1.47 -0.42 -0.28
C TRP A 58 0.06 0.14 -0.40
N ALA A 59 -0.36 0.44 -1.62
CA ALA A 59 -1.73 0.81 -1.94
C ALA A 59 -2.42 -0.37 -2.60
N ILE A 60 -3.59 -0.77 -2.13
CA ILE A 60 -4.36 -1.88 -2.70
C ILE A 60 -5.81 -1.48 -2.94
N TYR A 61 -6.31 -1.80 -4.13
CA TYR A 61 -7.59 -1.36 -4.65
C TYR A 61 -8.19 -2.41 -5.60
N GLU A 62 -9.45 -2.26 -6.00
CA GLU A 62 -10.18 -3.33 -6.68
C GLU A 62 -9.54 -3.87 -7.98
N LEU A 63 -8.74 -3.03 -8.66
CA LEU A 63 -8.06 -3.36 -9.91
C LEU A 63 -6.60 -3.81 -9.75
N GLY A 64 -6.04 -3.80 -8.54
CA GLY A 64 -4.66 -4.20 -8.31
C GLY A 64 -4.01 -3.59 -7.07
N SER A 65 -2.69 -3.56 -7.06
CA SER A 65 -1.89 -2.96 -6.00
C SER A 65 -0.68 -2.22 -6.54
N ALA A 66 -0.08 -1.39 -5.68
CA ALA A 66 1.17 -0.71 -5.93
C ALA A 66 2.03 -0.69 -4.66
N LEU A 67 3.27 -1.18 -4.75
CA LEU A 67 4.31 -1.08 -3.71
C LEU A 67 5.29 0.05 -4.06
N LEU A 68 4.95 1.26 -3.61
CA LEU A 68 5.62 2.50 -3.97
C LEU A 68 6.74 2.84 -2.96
N PRO A 69 7.99 3.10 -3.39
CA PRO A 69 9.04 3.55 -2.49
C PRO A 69 8.70 4.92 -1.90
N LEU A 70 8.93 5.08 -0.59
CA LEU A 70 8.79 6.37 0.10
C LEU A 70 10.01 7.28 -0.08
N THR A 71 11.14 6.70 -0.48
CA THR A 71 12.37 7.43 -0.79
C THR A 71 12.50 7.56 -2.30
N CYS A 72 13.00 8.70 -2.76
CA CYS A 72 13.62 8.77 -4.07
C CYS A 72 14.86 7.87 -4.05
N HIS A 73 14.97 6.94 -4.99
CA HIS A 73 16.16 6.11 -5.13
C HIS A 73 17.42 6.99 -5.22
N VAL A 74 18.59 6.50 -4.82
CA VAL A 74 19.87 7.25 -5.00
C VAL A 74 20.09 7.69 -6.46
N ASN A 75 19.63 6.90 -7.44
CA ASN A 75 19.65 7.29 -8.85
C ASN A 75 18.60 8.36 -9.21
N GLU A 76 17.49 8.43 -8.47
CA GLU A 76 16.53 9.52 -8.55
C GLU A 76 17.08 10.75 -7.83
N GLN A 77 17.78 10.63 -6.71
CA GLN A 77 18.49 11.72 -6.03
C GLN A 77 19.55 12.37 -6.94
N VAL A 78 20.36 11.55 -7.64
CA VAL A 78 21.36 12.02 -8.62
C VAL A 78 20.71 12.68 -9.84
N ARG A 79 19.49 12.29 -10.22
CA ARG A 79 18.71 12.95 -11.29
C ARG A 79 18.00 14.22 -10.80
N GLN A 80 17.53 14.22 -9.56
CA GLN A 80 16.88 15.33 -8.85
C GLN A 80 17.83 16.50 -8.63
N GLU A 81 19.13 16.26 -8.42
CA GLU A 81 20.13 17.34 -8.33
C GLU A 81 20.35 18.10 -9.66
N ILE A 82 19.89 17.54 -10.78
CA ILE A 82 20.13 18.08 -12.14
C ILE A 82 18.92 18.87 -12.67
N LEU A 83 17.69 18.62 -12.18
CA LEU A 83 16.46 19.25 -12.69
C LEU A 83 15.58 19.78 -11.55
N GLU A 84 15.15 21.04 -11.67
CA GLU A 84 14.59 21.86 -10.58
C GLU A 84 13.31 21.34 -9.90
N TYR A 85 12.60 20.32 -10.36
CA TYR A 85 11.49 19.71 -9.61
C TYR A 85 11.21 18.29 -10.14
N GLU A 86 11.62 17.24 -9.43
CA GLU A 86 11.25 15.86 -9.78
C GLU A 86 10.51 15.17 -8.61
N MET A 87 9.20 15.02 -8.79
CA MET A 87 8.29 14.31 -7.88
C MET A 87 8.67 12.83 -7.80
N SER A 88 8.74 12.28 -6.60
CA SER A 88 8.88 10.85 -6.34
C SER A 88 7.69 10.05 -6.88
N SER A 89 7.88 8.74 -7.09
CA SER A 89 6.80 7.86 -7.56
C SER A 89 5.57 7.85 -6.63
N VAL A 90 5.78 7.96 -5.31
CA VAL A 90 4.70 8.09 -4.34
C VAL A 90 4.01 9.46 -4.44
N GLU A 91 4.74 10.56 -4.62
CA GLU A 91 4.14 11.88 -4.87
C GLU A 91 3.34 11.92 -6.18
N ALA A 92 3.87 11.35 -7.25
CA ALA A 92 3.19 11.26 -8.54
C ALA A 92 1.90 10.42 -8.45
N PHE A 93 1.90 9.35 -7.65
CA PHE A 93 0.71 8.59 -7.34
C PHE A 93 -0.28 9.42 -6.50
N CYS A 94 0.21 10.08 -5.45
CA CYS A 94 -0.55 10.92 -4.53
C CYS A 94 -1.14 12.19 -5.19
N LEU A 95 -0.50 12.76 -6.22
CA LEU A 95 -1.04 13.93 -6.94
C LEU A 95 -2.31 13.62 -7.71
N ARG A 96 -2.50 12.38 -8.11
CA ARG A 96 -3.74 11.95 -8.77
C ARG A 96 -4.95 12.13 -7.84
N PHE A 97 -4.75 12.12 -6.52
CA PHE A 97 -5.80 12.34 -5.52
C PHE A 97 -6.21 13.82 -5.42
N LEU A 98 -5.35 14.74 -5.86
CA LEU A 98 -5.51 16.19 -5.66
C LEU A 98 -6.12 16.93 -6.84
N LYS A 99 -6.15 16.31 -8.03
CA LYS A 99 -6.58 17.00 -9.25
C LYS A 99 -8.09 17.28 -9.21
N PRO A 100 -8.53 18.55 -9.29
CA PRO A 100 -9.93 18.92 -9.41
C PRO A 100 -10.38 18.80 -10.87
N THR A 101 -10.25 17.60 -11.44
CA THR A 101 -10.71 17.28 -12.80
C THR A 101 -11.76 16.18 -12.71
N SER A 102 -12.61 16.04 -13.74
CA SER A 102 -13.57 14.93 -13.83
C SER A 102 -12.89 13.55 -13.77
N LEU A 103 -11.65 13.46 -14.24
CA LEU A 103 -10.80 12.29 -14.05
C LEU A 103 -10.38 12.12 -12.59
N GLY A 104 -9.94 13.19 -11.93
CA GLY A 104 -9.59 13.18 -10.51
C GLY A 104 -10.79 12.91 -9.58
N GLU A 105 -12.00 13.33 -9.95
CA GLU A 105 -13.26 12.95 -9.27
C GLU A 105 -13.55 11.46 -9.40
N ARG A 106 -13.50 10.91 -10.63
CA ARG A 106 -13.67 9.47 -10.85
C ARG A 106 -12.62 8.64 -10.14
N GLU A 107 -11.38 9.09 -10.16
CA GLU A 107 -10.34 8.40 -9.43
C GLU A 107 -10.56 8.54 -7.92
N ARG A 108 -11.00 9.70 -7.38
CA ARG A 108 -11.40 9.84 -5.96
C ARG A 108 -12.51 8.87 -5.55
N ASP A 109 -13.54 8.71 -6.38
CA ASP A 109 -14.61 7.75 -6.12
C ASP A 109 -14.13 6.30 -6.17
N PHE A 110 -13.24 5.97 -7.10
CA PHE A 110 -12.58 4.65 -7.18
C PHE A 110 -11.79 4.30 -5.90
N ARG A 111 -11.44 5.31 -5.10
CA ARG A 111 -10.54 5.19 -3.94
C ARG A 111 -11.24 5.02 -2.60
N LYS A 112 -12.57 5.07 -2.52
CA LYS A 112 -13.30 4.77 -1.27
C LYS A 112 -12.94 3.38 -0.72
N ASP A 113 -12.60 2.47 -1.60
CA ASP A 113 -12.26 1.08 -1.26
C ASP A 113 -10.74 0.81 -1.31
N THR A 114 -9.90 1.83 -1.50
CA THR A 114 -8.43 1.67 -1.46
C THR A 114 -7.96 1.58 -0.01
N LYS A 115 -7.18 0.56 0.31
CA LYS A 115 -6.47 0.46 1.59
C LYS A 115 -4.99 0.81 1.42
N PHE A 116 -4.44 1.47 2.42
CA PHE A 116 -3.03 1.83 2.46
C PHE A 116 -2.33 1.18 3.66
N TYR A 117 -1.11 0.72 3.44
CA TYR A 117 -0.24 0.21 4.47
C TYR A 117 1.18 0.72 4.24
N PHE A 118 1.85 1.15 5.30
CA PHE A 118 3.31 1.31 5.28
C PHE A 118 3.94 -0.05 5.62
N ILE A 119 4.66 -0.60 4.66
CA ILE A 119 5.30 -1.91 4.76
C ILE A 119 6.79 -1.70 4.94
N THR A 120 7.31 -2.09 6.11
CA THR A 120 8.75 -2.11 6.39
C THR A 120 9.22 -3.55 6.40
N LYS A 121 10.19 -3.86 5.54
CA LYS A 121 10.85 -5.18 5.53
C LYS A 121 11.81 -5.26 6.71
N THR A 122 11.71 -6.31 7.51
CA THR A 122 12.70 -6.56 8.58
C THR A 122 13.74 -7.59 8.12
N ASP A 123 14.68 -7.91 9.01
CA ASP A 123 15.67 -8.98 8.80
C ASP A 123 15.05 -10.39 8.75
N SER A 124 13.82 -10.55 9.23
CA SER A 124 13.09 -11.83 9.28
C SER A 124 11.94 -11.82 8.28
N ASP A 125 11.75 -12.94 7.56
CA ASP A 125 10.59 -13.10 6.66
C ASP A 125 9.25 -13.19 7.42
N TYR A 126 9.31 -13.40 8.74
CA TYR A 126 8.17 -13.59 9.64
C TYR A 126 7.87 -12.36 10.50
N ASP A 127 8.85 -11.48 10.71
CA ASP A 127 8.66 -10.23 11.43
C ASP A 127 8.51 -9.12 10.40
N TYR A 128 7.36 -8.47 10.34
CA TYR A 128 7.17 -7.34 9.45
C TYR A 128 6.33 -6.27 10.11
N PHE A 129 6.66 -5.01 9.81
CA PHE A 129 5.85 -3.88 10.23
C PHE A 129 4.95 -3.48 9.08
N ALA A 130 3.68 -3.84 9.18
CA ALA A 130 2.62 -3.33 8.32
C ALA A 130 1.75 -2.39 9.15
N VAL A 131 1.87 -1.09 8.90
CA VAL A 131 1.09 -0.06 9.60
C VAL A 131 -0.03 0.41 8.68
N PRO A 132 -1.32 0.14 8.98
CA PRO A 132 -2.42 0.67 8.18
C PRO A 132 -2.40 2.21 8.24
N ALA A 133 -2.69 2.85 7.12
CA ALA A 133 -2.74 4.30 7.00
C ALA A 133 -4.05 4.74 6.34
N SER A 134 -4.62 5.86 6.80
CA SER A 134 -5.70 6.50 6.06
C SER A 134 -5.15 7.26 4.86
N THR A 135 -6.01 7.56 3.88
CA THR A 135 -5.62 8.45 2.77
C THR A 135 -5.08 9.78 3.30
N SER A 136 -5.71 10.35 4.33
CA SER A 136 -5.27 11.60 4.94
C SER A 136 -3.85 11.50 5.53
N ASP A 137 -3.55 10.40 6.22
CA ASP A 137 -2.21 10.16 6.80
C ASP A 137 -1.16 10.01 5.70
N VAL A 138 -1.47 9.26 4.64
CA VAL A 138 -0.58 9.09 3.48
C VAL A 138 -0.30 10.43 2.83
N MET A 139 -1.32 11.24 2.59
CA MET A 139 -1.16 12.52 1.92
C MET A 139 -0.42 13.55 2.80
N ALA A 140 -0.71 13.57 4.10
CA ALA A 140 0.03 14.40 5.06
C ALA A 140 1.50 13.98 5.15
N PHE A 141 1.79 12.68 5.13
CA PHE A 141 3.15 12.16 5.13
C PHE A 141 3.91 12.50 3.85
N VAL A 142 3.31 12.23 2.68
CA VAL A 142 3.96 12.41 1.37
C VAL A 142 4.19 13.87 1.03
N PHE A 143 3.26 14.77 1.39
CA PHE A 143 3.38 16.20 1.12
C PHE A 143 3.78 17.05 2.34
N CYS A 144 4.34 16.43 3.39
CA CYS A 144 4.79 17.13 4.60
C CYS A 144 3.72 18.05 5.24
N GLY A 145 2.45 17.66 5.20
CA GLY A 145 1.33 18.45 5.73
C GLY A 145 0.98 19.69 4.92
N ALA A 146 1.57 19.88 3.73
CA ALA A 146 1.24 21.01 2.84
C ALA A 146 -0.18 20.93 2.25
N VAL A 147 -0.90 19.82 2.47
CA VAL A 147 -2.24 19.60 1.95
C VAL A 147 -3.20 19.32 3.11
N ASP A 148 -4.17 20.22 3.29
CA ASP A 148 -5.25 20.09 4.27
C ASP A 148 -6.44 19.34 3.65
N PHE A 149 -6.85 18.24 4.28
CA PHE A 149 -8.00 17.43 3.90
C PHE A 149 -9.16 17.50 4.89
N SER A 150 -9.09 18.38 5.90
CA SER A 150 -10.13 18.53 6.92
C SER A 150 -11.45 19.14 6.40
N GLY A 151 -11.52 19.45 5.11
CA GLY A 151 -12.64 20.15 4.47
C GLY A 151 -13.52 19.34 3.51
N ASN A 152 -13.44 18.01 3.46
CA ASN A 152 -14.36 17.16 2.65
C ASN A 152 -15.16 16.19 3.51
#